data_AF-A0A6C0QR51-F1
#
_entry.id   AF-A0A6C0QR51-F1
#
_cell.length_a   1.000
_cell.length_b   1.000
_cell.length_c   1.000
_cell.angle_alpha   90.00
_cell.angle_beta   90.00
_cell.angle_gamma   90.00
#
_symmetry.space_group_name_H-M   'P 1'
#
loop_
_entity.id
_entity.type
_entity.pdbx_description
1 polymer ?
#
loop_
_entity_poly.entity_id
_entity_poly.type
_entity_poly.pdbx_seq_one_letter_code
_entity_poly.pdbx_strand_id
1 'polypeptide(L)'
;MKLSFNPERITKKNVVIFIAALIFIGLFIYFTGYYTGRSSASHELNGKALTIANVQKETEDANAKLKQASDEYKKIEDKFKGAQIVIDQANTRKSDADRYQKEAEKYEKLAGEKKAELEKIESAIKEKKEAPIVLPAGKLTGGKDIPAGRYKVTKAGREGSNFIVTSASGELKANTIVAGGDHGVAEYVTSIDNGDTLDCHASFKFTPVE
;
A
#
# COMPACT_ATOMS: atom_id res chain seq x y z
N MET A 1 -47.27 -18.02 52.21
CA MET A 1 -47.85 -19.37 52.39
C MET A 1 -47.71 -20.12 51.07
N LYS A 2 -46.77 -21.07 50.95
CA LYS A 2 -46.62 -21.87 49.73
C LYS A 2 -47.84 -22.81 49.64
N LEU A 3 -48.73 -22.59 48.67
CA LEU A 3 -49.71 -23.62 48.32
C LEU A 3 -48.98 -24.71 47.54
N SER A 4 -48.74 -25.85 48.17
CA SER A 4 -48.39 -27.08 47.47
C SER A 4 -49.67 -27.69 46.91
N PHE A 5 -49.79 -27.75 45.59
CA PHE A 5 -50.89 -28.43 44.92
C PHE A 5 -50.64 -29.94 45.02
N ASN A 6 -51.53 -30.67 45.69
CA ASN A 6 -51.45 -32.12 45.80
C ASN A 6 -52.40 -32.78 44.78
N PRO A 7 -51.90 -33.36 43.67
CA PRO A 7 -52.71 -33.73 42.51
C PRO A 7 -53.53 -35.03 42.67
N GLU A 8 -53.41 -35.76 43.78
CA GLU A 8 -54.01 -37.10 43.92
C GLU A 8 -55.51 -37.14 44.26
N ARG A 9 -56.21 -36.00 44.37
CA ARG A 9 -57.66 -35.96 44.73
C ARG A 9 -58.60 -35.47 43.62
N ILE A 10 -58.19 -35.56 42.36
CA ILE A 10 -59.00 -35.14 41.21
C ILE A 10 -59.70 -36.37 40.59
N THR A 11 -60.99 -36.57 40.86
CA THR A 11 -61.81 -37.58 40.17
C THR A 11 -62.66 -36.91 39.08
N LYS A 12 -62.89 -37.60 37.95
CA LYS A 12 -63.58 -37.06 36.76
C LYS A 12 -64.94 -36.41 37.08
N LYS A 13 -65.70 -36.97 38.03
CA LYS A 13 -67.00 -36.43 38.46
C LYS A 13 -66.88 -35.06 39.16
N ASN A 14 -65.83 -34.87 39.96
CA ASN A 14 -65.56 -33.60 40.63
C ASN A 14 -65.08 -32.53 39.65
N VAL A 15 -64.34 -32.92 38.60
CA VAL A 15 -63.92 -32.01 37.51
C VAL A 15 -65.14 -31.50 36.74
N VAL A 16 -66.10 -32.37 36.40
CA VAL A 16 -67.31 -31.97 35.65
C VAL A 16 -68.20 -31.02 36.45
N ILE A 17 -68.41 -31.27 37.75
CA ILE A 17 -69.17 -30.37 38.63
C ILE A 17 -68.48 -29.00 38.76
N PHE A 18 -67.16 -28.99 38.86
CA PHE A 18 -66.38 -27.75 38.93
C PHE A 18 -66.47 -26.92 37.64
N ILE A 19 -66.40 -27.57 36.48
CA ILE A 19 -66.56 -26.91 35.17
C ILE A 19 -67.98 -26.34 35.01
N ALA A 20 -69.01 -27.08 35.42
CA ALA A 20 -70.39 -26.61 35.34
C ALA A 20 -70.64 -25.38 36.25
N ALA A 21 -70.07 -25.36 37.45
CA ALA A 21 -70.12 -24.22 38.35
C ALA A 21 -69.40 -22.98 37.77
N LEU A 22 -68.26 -23.16 37.11
CA LEU A 22 -67.53 -22.07 36.46
C LEU A 22 -68.31 -21.45 35.30
N ILE A 23 -69.03 -22.27 34.52
CA ILE A 23 -69.89 -21.79 33.44
C ILE A 23 -71.08 -20.98 33.99
N PHE A 24 -71.71 -21.46 35.08
CA PHE A 24 -72.82 -20.77 35.71
C PHE A 24 -72.42 -19.42 36.31
N ILE A 25 -71.24 -19.35 36.93
CA ILE A 25 -70.66 -18.09 37.44
C ILE A 25 -70.36 -17.14 36.28
N GLY A 26 -69.80 -17.64 35.17
CA GLY A 26 -69.55 -16.83 33.96
C GLY A 26 -70.83 -16.25 33.36
N LEU A 27 -71.92 -17.03 33.31
CA LEU A 27 -73.23 -16.57 32.84
C LEU A 27 -73.89 -15.59 33.80
N PHE A 28 -73.74 -15.78 35.11
CA PHE A 28 -74.25 -14.85 36.12
C PHE A 28 -73.52 -13.51 36.08
N ILE A 29 -72.19 -13.52 35.89
CA ILE A 29 -71.36 -12.31 35.67
C ILE A 29 -71.76 -11.62 34.36
N TYR A 30 -72.01 -12.38 33.29
CA TYR A 30 -72.46 -11.82 32.02
C TYR A 30 -73.84 -11.15 32.15
N PHE A 31 -74.80 -11.78 32.83
CA PHE A 31 -76.17 -11.29 32.96
C PHE A 31 -76.27 -10.06 33.88
N THR A 32 -75.59 -10.10 35.04
CA THR A 32 -75.51 -8.96 35.96
C THR A 32 -74.68 -7.82 35.39
N GLY A 33 -73.61 -8.12 34.64
CA GLY A 33 -72.80 -7.16 33.89
C GLY A 33 -73.58 -6.49 32.75
N TYR A 34 -74.45 -7.22 32.05
CA TYR A 34 -75.29 -6.67 30.99
C TYR A 34 -76.35 -5.69 31.53
N TYR A 35 -76.99 -6.05 32.65
CA TYR A 35 -78.06 -5.23 33.26
C TYR A 35 -77.51 -3.99 33.98
N THR A 36 -76.46 -4.16 34.79
CA THR A 36 -75.80 -3.04 35.49
C THR A 36 -75.01 -2.17 34.51
N GLY A 37 -74.46 -2.76 33.45
CA GLY A 37 -73.71 -2.06 32.41
C GLY A 37 -74.57 -1.07 31.61
N ARG A 38 -75.85 -1.35 31.35
CA ARG A 38 -76.67 -0.46 30.51
C ARG A 38 -77.11 0.83 31.21
N SER A 39 -77.31 0.79 32.53
CA SER A 39 -77.71 1.97 33.33
C SER A 39 -76.53 2.85 33.72
N SER A 40 -75.34 2.27 33.97
CA SER A 40 -74.12 3.03 34.24
C SER A 40 -73.41 3.51 32.97
N ALA A 41 -73.60 2.83 31.82
CA ALA A 41 -72.93 3.19 30.58
C ALA A 41 -73.31 4.59 30.07
N SER A 42 -74.54 5.07 30.23
CA SER A 42 -74.92 6.39 29.71
C SER A 42 -74.24 7.55 30.45
N HIS A 43 -73.94 7.40 31.75
CA HIS A 43 -73.20 8.40 32.53
C HIS A 43 -71.68 8.17 32.52
N GLU A 44 -71.18 6.93 32.40
CA GLU A 44 -69.74 6.66 32.24
C GLU A 44 -69.23 6.92 30.81
N LEU A 45 -70.07 6.88 29.76
CA LEU A 45 -69.64 7.09 28.37
C LEU A 45 -69.02 8.48 28.16
N ASN A 46 -69.48 9.51 28.88
CA ASN A 46 -68.86 10.84 28.83
C ASN A 46 -67.53 10.92 29.59
N GLY A 47 -67.30 10.06 30.58
CA GLY A 47 -66.01 9.93 31.27
C GLY A 47 -65.01 9.02 30.53
N LYS A 48 -65.51 7.99 29.84
CA LYS A 48 -64.72 7.04 29.02
C LYS A 48 -64.48 7.48 27.58
N ALA A 49 -65.13 8.53 27.10
CA ALA A 49 -64.67 9.25 25.90
C ALA A 49 -63.24 9.81 26.07
N LEU A 50 -62.76 9.93 27.32
CA LEU A 50 -61.37 10.17 27.70
C LEU A 50 -60.47 8.91 27.69
N THR A 51 -60.96 7.71 27.31
CA THR A 51 -60.20 6.43 27.44
C THR A 51 -59.84 5.67 26.15
N ILE A 52 -60.46 5.90 24.99
CA ILE A 52 -60.05 5.23 23.73
C ILE A 52 -59.25 6.19 22.84
N ALA A 53 -59.73 7.42 22.67
CA ALA A 53 -59.06 8.43 21.85
C ALA A 53 -57.68 8.83 22.41
N ASN A 54 -57.56 8.93 23.74
CA ASN A 54 -56.27 9.23 24.39
C ASN A 54 -55.28 8.08 24.26
N VAL A 55 -55.73 6.83 24.42
CA VAL A 55 -54.89 5.64 24.23
C VAL A 55 -54.47 5.50 22.77
N GLN A 56 -55.36 5.79 21.82
CA GLN A 56 -55.03 5.84 20.38
C GLN A 56 -53.97 6.90 20.10
N LYS A 57 -54.14 8.12 20.64
CA LYS A 57 -53.17 9.21 20.50
C LYS A 57 -51.81 8.87 21.13
N GLU A 58 -51.78 8.28 22.31
CA GLU A 58 -50.54 7.83 22.96
C GLU A 58 -49.86 6.71 22.17
N THR A 59 -50.64 5.81 21.57
CA THR A 59 -50.13 4.75 20.69
C THR A 59 -49.55 5.31 19.40
N GLU A 60 -50.20 6.31 18.80
CA GLU A 60 -49.70 7.05 17.64
C GLU A 60 -48.41 7.80 17.96
N ASP A 61 -48.36 8.52 19.10
CA ASP A 61 -47.16 9.23 19.57
C ASP A 61 -46.01 8.26 19.89
N ALA A 62 -46.31 7.12 20.52
CA ALA A 62 -45.32 6.08 20.79
C ALA A 62 -44.76 5.46 19.50
N ASN A 63 -45.63 5.18 18.52
CA ASN A 63 -45.21 4.67 17.21
C ASN A 63 -44.40 5.71 16.43
N ALA A 64 -44.75 6.99 16.52
CA ALA A 64 -43.99 8.08 15.91
C ALA A 64 -42.59 8.18 16.53
N LYS A 65 -42.48 8.12 17.86
CA LYS A 65 -41.19 8.08 18.58
C LYS A 65 -40.37 6.84 18.24
N LEU A 66 -41.02 5.67 18.14
CA LEU A 66 -40.35 4.43 17.74
C LEU A 66 -39.79 4.53 16.32
N LYS A 67 -40.57 5.09 15.38
CA LYS A 67 -40.12 5.33 14.01
C LYS A 67 -38.93 6.30 13.98
N GLN A 68 -39.00 7.40 14.73
CA GLN A 68 -37.90 8.36 14.82
C GLN A 68 -36.62 7.70 15.37
N ALA A 69 -36.73 6.96 16.47
CA ALA A 69 -35.59 6.25 17.06
C ALA A 69 -35.00 5.21 16.10
N SER A 70 -35.82 4.51 15.32
CA SER A 70 -35.37 3.58 14.29
C SER A 70 -34.65 4.28 13.13
N ASP A 71 -35.19 5.41 12.66
CA ASP A 71 -34.58 6.23 11.61
C ASP A 71 -33.23 6.83 12.08
N GLU A 72 -33.12 7.23 13.36
CA GLU A 72 -31.88 7.69 13.98
C GLU A 72 -30.85 6.56 14.15
N TYR A 73 -31.29 5.38 14.62
CA TYR A 73 -30.43 4.20 14.72
C TYR A 73 -29.81 3.85 13.36
N LYS A 74 -30.60 3.84 12.30
CA LYS A 74 -30.12 3.57 10.93
C LYS A 74 -29.08 4.58 10.48
N LYS A 75 -29.29 5.88 10.76
CA LYS A 75 -28.30 6.93 10.46
C LYS A 75 -26.98 6.73 11.23
N ILE A 76 -27.05 6.29 12.49
CA ILE A 76 -25.87 5.99 13.31
C ILE A 76 -25.14 4.76 12.76
N GLU A 77 -25.88 3.71 12.38
CA GLU A 77 -25.32 2.50 11.77
C GLU A 77 -24.58 2.82 10.46
N ASP A 78 -25.19 3.63 9.58
CA ASP A 78 -24.58 4.05 8.32
C ASP A 78 -23.31 4.89 8.55
N LYS A 79 -23.34 5.81 9.53
CA LYS A 79 -22.15 6.58 9.94
C LYS A 79 -21.04 5.67 10.49
N PHE A 80 -21.39 4.67 11.29
CA PHE A 80 -20.42 3.73 11.85
C PHE A 80 -19.76 2.89 10.75
N LYS A 81 -20.53 2.37 9.79
CA LYS A 81 -20.00 1.66 8.61
C LYS A 81 -19.07 2.56 7.79
N GLY A 82 -19.45 3.81 7.58
CA GLY A 82 -18.61 4.80 6.91
C GLY A 82 -17.29 5.05 7.65
N ALA A 83 -17.33 5.19 8.97
CA ALA A 83 -16.14 5.37 9.80
C ALA A 83 -15.21 4.15 9.74
N GLN A 84 -15.75 2.93 9.74
CA GLN A 84 -14.95 1.71 9.64
C GLN A 84 -14.18 1.65 8.32
N ILE A 85 -14.83 1.98 7.19
CA ILE A 85 -14.17 2.03 5.88
C ILE A 85 -13.01 3.03 5.88
N VAL A 86 -13.19 4.20 6.50
CA VAL A 86 -12.14 5.22 6.60
C VAL A 86 -10.97 4.72 7.44
N ILE A 87 -11.22 4.01 8.55
CA ILE A 87 -10.18 3.41 9.39
C ILE A 87 -9.40 2.35 8.61
N ASP A 88 -10.09 1.48 7.87
CA ASP A 88 -9.45 0.44 7.08
C ASP A 88 -8.55 1.05 6.00
N GLN A 89 -9.03 2.08 5.30
CA GLN A 89 -8.23 2.85 4.34
C GLN A 89 -7.01 3.53 4.98
N ALA A 90 -7.17 4.09 6.18
CA ALA A 90 -6.06 4.71 6.90
C ALA A 90 -4.99 3.68 7.29
N ASN A 91 -5.40 2.49 7.73
CA ASN A 91 -4.48 1.39 8.04
C ASN A 91 -3.72 0.90 6.81
N THR A 92 -4.41 0.74 5.66
CA THR A 92 -3.74 0.39 4.40
C THR A 92 -2.73 1.46 4.00
N ARG A 93 -3.11 2.74 4.03
CA ARG A 93 -2.20 3.86 3.69
C ARG A 93 -0.98 3.91 4.61
N LYS A 94 -1.14 3.61 5.91
CA LYS A 94 -0.03 3.54 6.85
C LYS A 94 0.96 2.43 6.48
N SER A 95 0.44 1.24 6.16
CA SER A 95 1.27 0.11 5.70
C SER A 95 2.03 0.46 4.41
N ASP A 96 1.38 1.12 3.45
CA ASP A 96 2.03 1.58 2.23
C ASP A 96 3.13 2.62 2.51
N ALA A 97 2.88 3.57 3.42
CA ALA A 97 3.87 4.56 3.83
C ALA A 97 5.11 3.91 4.47
N ASP A 98 4.90 2.96 5.38
CA ASP A 98 5.99 2.21 6.01
C ASP A 98 6.81 1.41 4.97
N ARG A 99 6.16 0.85 3.94
CA ARG A 99 6.84 0.18 2.82
C ARG A 99 7.68 1.16 2.01
N TYR A 100 7.10 2.30 1.61
CA TYR A 100 7.81 3.30 0.82
C TYR A 100 9.00 3.91 1.57
N GLN A 101 8.89 4.07 2.89
CA GLN A 101 10.00 4.53 3.72
C GLN A 101 11.17 3.54 3.67
N LYS A 102 10.91 2.23 3.82
CA LYS A 102 11.96 1.20 3.73
C LYS A 102 12.60 1.14 2.34
N GLU A 103 11.83 1.33 1.28
CA GLU A 103 12.36 1.40 -0.08
C GLU A 103 13.25 2.64 -0.28
N ALA A 104 12.84 3.80 0.25
CA ALA A 104 13.65 5.02 0.21
C ALA A 104 15.00 4.85 0.92
N GLU A 105 15.02 4.29 2.13
CA GLU A 105 16.25 3.99 2.89
C GLU A 105 17.18 3.04 2.11
N LYS A 106 16.61 2.03 1.43
CA LYS A 106 17.38 1.11 0.57
C LYS A 106 18.02 1.84 -0.61
N TYR A 107 17.27 2.71 -1.29
CA TYR A 107 17.80 3.45 -2.43
C TYR A 107 18.84 4.49 -2.03
N GLU A 108 18.67 5.15 -0.87
CA GLU A 108 19.65 6.09 -0.33
C GLU A 108 20.98 5.38 -0.03
N LYS A 109 20.93 4.19 0.59
CA LYS A 109 22.12 3.37 0.83
C LYS A 109 22.81 2.99 -0.48
N LEU A 110 22.05 2.51 -1.46
CA LEU A 110 22.61 2.12 -2.77
C LEU A 110 23.23 3.31 -3.50
N ALA A 111 22.61 4.48 -3.43
CA ALA A 111 23.15 5.71 -4.00
C ALA A 111 24.47 6.10 -3.33
N GLY A 112 24.56 5.98 -2.00
CA GLY A 112 25.81 6.20 -1.25
C GLY A 112 26.92 5.23 -1.66
N GLU A 113 26.62 3.93 -1.78
CA GLU A 113 27.57 2.91 -2.23
C GLU A 113 28.08 3.19 -3.65
N LYS A 114 27.17 3.50 -4.59
CA LYS A 114 27.54 3.81 -5.98
C LYS A 114 28.34 5.11 -6.10
N LYS A 115 28.03 6.12 -5.29
CA LYS A 115 28.83 7.34 -5.22
C LYS A 115 30.25 7.06 -4.73
N ALA A 116 30.40 6.25 -3.68
CA ALA A 116 31.73 5.87 -3.18
C ALA A 116 32.53 5.03 -4.19
N GLU A 117 31.87 4.14 -4.94
CA GLU A 117 32.51 3.40 -6.06
C GLU A 117 32.97 4.35 -7.17
N LEU A 118 32.13 5.32 -7.54
CA LEU A 118 32.48 6.33 -8.55
C LEU A 118 33.69 7.16 -8.11
N GLU A 119 33.70 7.68 -6.88
CA GLU A 119 34.82 8.45 -6.33
C GLU A 119 36.12 7.64 -6.32
N LYS A 120 36.06 6.34 -6.01
CA LYS A 120 37.24 5.45 -6.09
C LYS A 120 37.76 5.34 -7.52
N ILE A 121 36.87 5.13 -8.49
CA ILE A 121 37.26 5.01 -9.91
C ILE A 121 37.85 6.32 -10.42
N GLU A 122 37.19 7.45 -10.14
CA GLU A 122 37.66 8.79 -10.52
C GLU A 122 39.01 9.13 -9.86
N SER A 123 39.24 8.72 -8.61
CA SER A 123 40.53 8.89 -7.94
C SER A 123 41.64 8.01 -8.52
N ALA A 124 41.30 6.88 -9.14
CA ALA A 124 42.26 5.92 -9.68
C ALA A 124 42.70 6.23 -11.13
N ILE A 125 41.88 6.98 -11.87
CA ILE A 125 42.16 7.42 -13.24
C ILE A 125 41.63 8.85 -13.39
N LYS A 126 42.49 9.82 -13.16
CA LYS A 126 42.15 11.24 -13.29
C LYS A 126 42.72 11.80 -14.57
N GLU A 127 41.86 12.34 -15.44
CA GLU A 127 42.34 13.08 -16.61
C GLU A 127 43.15 14.30 -16.16
N LYS A 128 44.37 14.41 -16.68
CA LYS A 128 45.18 15.61 -16.47
C LYS A 128 44.57 16.76 -17.26
N LYS A 129 44.84 17.99 -16.83
CA LYS A 129 44.39 19.21 -17.55
C LYS A 129 45.11 19.44 -18.90
N GLU A 130 46.04 18.55 -19.25
CA GLU A 130 46.76 18.59 -20.51
C GLU A 130 45.83 18.26 -21.68
N ALA A 131 46.02 18.94 -22.82
CA ALA A 131 45.17 18.73 -23.99
C ALA A 131 45.37 17.31 -24.57
N PRO A 132 44.29 16.63 -25.00
CA PRO A 132 44.43 15.34 -25.68
C PRO A 132 45.24 15.46 -26.97
N ILE A 133 46.08 14.46 -27.23
CA ILE A 133 46.89 14.36 -28.44
C ILE A 133 46.15 13.44 -29.42
N VAL A 134 45.97 13.87 -30.66
CA VAL A 134 45.35 13.04 -31.72
C VAL A 134 46.44 12.65 -32.70
N LEU A 135 46.61 11.35 -32.92
CA LEU A 135 47.60 10.80 -33.85
C LEU A 135 46.90 10.01 -34.96
N PRO A 136 47.42 10.03 -36.20
CA PRO A 136 46.88 9.24 -37.31
C PRO A 136 47.21 7.75 -37.13
N ALA A 137 46.70 6.93 -38.06
CA ALA A 137 47.16 5.55 -38.20
C ALA A 137 48.65 5.51 -38.63
N GLY A 138 49.36 4.48 -38.19
CA GLY A 138 50.78 4.26 -38.52
C GLY A 138 51.56 3.64 -37.38
N LYS A 139 52.86 3.45 -37.61
CA LYS A 139 53.83 3.07 -36.59
C LYS A 139 54.44 4.34 -35.99
N LEU A 140 54.19 4.57 -34.71
CA LEU A 140 54.61 5.76 -33.96
C LEU A 140 55.55 5.35 -32.82
N THR A 141 56.32 6.30 -32.30
CA THR A 141 57.32 6.04 -31.26
C THR A 141 57.11 6.92 -30.04
N GLY A 142 57.03 6.30 -28.86
CA GLY A 142 57.01 6.98 -27.57
C GLY A 142 58.29 7.81 -27.34
N GLY A 143 58.12 9.02 -26.82
CA GLY A 143 59.19 10.01 -26.68
C GLY A 143 59.52 10.81 -27.95
N LYS A 144 59.00 10.41 -29.11
CA LYS A 144 59.20 11.11 -30.39
C LYS A 144 57.89 11.69 -30.93
N ASP A 145 56.91 10.83 -31.18
CA ASP A 145 55.62 11.22 -31.76
C ASP A 145 54.57 11.51 -30.67
N ILE A 146 54.74 10.91 -29.49
CA ILE A 146 53.93 11.16 -28.29
C ILE A 146 54.86 11.19 -27.05
N PRO A 147 54.73 12.15 -26.12
CA PRO A 147 55.52 12.15 -24.90
C PRO A 147 55.29 10.89 -24.06
N ALA A 148 56.30 10.45 -23.29
CA ALA A 148 56.11 9.36 -22.34
C ALA A 148 55.07 9.74 -21.26
N GLY A 149 54.22 8.79 -20.88
CA GLY A 149 53.13 9.04 -19.94
C GLY A 149 52.06 7.96 -19.95
N ARG A 150 51.07 8.12 -19.08
CA ARG A 150 49.89 7.26 -19.00
C ARG A 150 48.74 7.93 -19.73
N TYR A 151 48.08 7.19 -20.61
CA TYR A 151 47.06 7.74 -21.49
C TYR A 151 45.81 6.88 -21.50
N LYS A 152 44.65 7.55 -21.51
CA LYS A 152 43.38 6.99 -21.94
C LYS A 152 43.24 7.15 -23.45
N VAL A 153 43.22 6.02 -24.15
CA VAL A 153 43.18 5.93 -25.61
C VAL A 153 41.74 5.69 -26.06
N THR A 154 41.28 6.50 -27.00
CA THR A 154 39.94 6.42 -27.62
C THR A 154 40.06 6.58 -29.13
N LYS A 155 39.08 6.12 -29.92
CA LYS A 155 39.05 6.42 -31.36
C LYS A 155 38.90 7.92 -31.60
N ALA A 156 39.65 8.48 -32.55
CA ALA A 156 39.55 9.89 -32.94
C ALA A 156 38.52 10.12 -34.06
N GLY A 157 38.20 9.08 -34.84
CA GLY A 157 37.27 9.13 -35.95
C GLY A 157 35.99 8.32 -35.72
N ARG A 158 35.23 8.12 -36.81
CA ARG A 158 33.99 7.32 -36.81
C ARG A 158 34.27 5.85 -36.49
N GLU A 159 35.34 5.33 -37.06
CA GLU A 159 35.82 3.96 -36.89
C GLU A 159 37.04 3.93 -35.97
N GLY A 160 37.24 2.80 -35.30
CA GLY A 160 38.46 2.48 -34.60
C GLY A 160 39.00 1.13 -35.08
N SER A 161 40.15 0.71 -34.57
CA SER A 161 40.81 -0.50 -35.06
C SER A 161 41.77 -1.05 -34.00
N ASN A 162 42.61 -1.99 -34.41
CA ASN A 162 43.67 -2.54 -33.58
C ASN A 162 44.63 -1.43 -33.12
N PHE A 163 44.95 -1.49 -31.83
CA PHE A 163 45.92 -0.67 -31.16
C PHE A 163 46.88 -1.58 -30.42
N ILE A 164 48.14 -1.54 -30.84
CA ILE A 164 49.19 -2.40 -30.30
C ILE A 164 50.32 -1.52 -29.79
N VAL A 165 50.82 -1.81 -28.59
CA VAL A 165 52.00 -1.16 -28.03
C VAL A 165 53.01 -2.22 -27.67
N THR A 166 54.23 -2.03 -28.14
CA THR A 166 55.37 -2.91 -27.86
C THR A 166 56.47 -2.07 -27.21
N SER A 167 57.08 -2.57 -26.15
CA SER A 167 58.19 -1.89 -25.47
C SER A 167 59.40 -1.75 -26.40
N ALA A 168 60.34 -0.89 -26.04
CA ALA A 168 61.64 -0.80 -26.73
C ALA A 168 62.41 -2.14 -26.78
N SER A 169 62.17 -3.06 -25.84
CA SER A 169 62.76 -4.41 -25.81
C SER A 169 61.98 -5.46 -26.62
N GLY A 170 60.84 -5.10 -27.22
CA GLY A 170 60.01 -6.00 -28.01
C GLY A 170 58.88 -6.69 -27.21
N GLU A 171 58.66 -6.32 -25.95
CA GLU A 171 57.61 -6.92 -25.11
C GLU A 171 56.24 -6.31 -25.42
N LEU A 172 55.20 -7.14 -25.52
CA LEU A 172 53.84 -6.68 -25.78
C LEU A 172 53.25 -5.98 -24.55
N LYS A 173 53.00 -4.67 -24.64
CA LYS A 173 52.40 -3.86 -23.56
C LYS A 173 50.89 -3.70 -23.72
N ALA A 174 50.40 -3.62 -24.96
CA ALA A 174 48.97 -3.56 -25.25
C ALA A 174 48.67 -4.25 -26.59
N ASN A 175 47.54 -4.94 -26.67
CA ASN A 175 46.99 -5.49 -27.91
C ASN A 175 45.47 -5.57 -27.76
N THR A 176 44.76 -4.58 -28.32
CA THR A 176 43.30 -4.46 -28.17
C THR A 176 42.69 -3.77 -29.38
N ILE A 177 41.36 -3.88 -29.54
CA ILE A 177 40.59 -3.17 -30.56
C ILE A 177 39.91 -1.98 -29.88
N VAL A 178 40.33 -0.76 -30.20
CA VAL A 178 39.75 0.48 -29.65
C VAL A 178 38.75 1.05 -30.66
N ALA A 179 37.56 0.45 -30.75
CA ALA A 179 36.52 0.82 -31.71
C ALA A 179 35.16 1.16 -31.08
N GLY A 180 34.93 0.74 -29.83
CA GLY A 180 33.62 0.71 -29.18
C GLY A 180 32.68 -0.37 -29.76
N GLY A 181 31.60 -0.67 -29.03
CA GLY A 181 30.60 -1.67 -29.43
C GLY A 181 30.96 -3.11 -29.04
N ASP A 182 30.33 -4.10 -29.69
CA ASP A 182 30.36 -5.51 -29.29
C ASP A 182 31.71 -6.23 -29.52
N HIS A 183 32.60 -5.63 -30.33
CA HIS A 183 33.85 -6.27 -30.77
C HIS A 183 35.12 -5.51 -30.37
N GLY A 184 35.02 -4.50 -29.52
CA GLY A 184 36.17 -3.72 -29.06
C GLY A 184 35.85 -2.89 -27.83
N VAL A 185 36.89 -2.40 -27.17
CA VAL A 185 36.73 -1.49 -26.03
C VAL A 185 36.44 -0.07 -26.51
N ALA A 186 35.63 0.68 -25.76
CA ALA A 186 35.37 2.09 -26.04
C ALA A 186 36.60 2.96 -25.72
N GLU A 187 37.33 2.60 -24.67
CA GLU A 187 38.55 3.24 -24.22
C GLU A 187 39.53 2.20 -23.64
N TYR A 188 40.82 2.52 -23.67
CA TYR A 188 41.87 1.68 -23.09
C TYR A 188 42.93 2.54 -22.42
N VAL A 189 43.36 2.19 -21.20
CA VAL A 189 44.42 2.91 -20.50
C VAL A 189 45.73 2.15 -20.63
N THR A 190 46.77 2.83 -21.12
CA THR A 190 48.11 2.24 -21.25
C THR A 190 49.19 3.25 -20.88
N SER A 191 50.37 2.76 -20.49
CA SER A 191 51.56 3.58 -20.27
C SER A 191 52.45 3.49 -21.51
N ILE A 192 52.85 4.64 -22.04
CA ILE A 192 53.79 4.77 -23.15
C ILE A 192 55.11 5.27 -22.59
N ASP A 193 56.18 4.50 -22.78
CA ASP A 193 57.53 4.85 -22.38
C ASP A 193 58.35 5.32 -23.59
N ASN A 194 59.48 5.98 -23.34
CA ASN A 194 60.38 6.40 -24.40
C ASN A 194 60.92 5.18 -25.16
N GLY A 195 60.79 5.17 -26.48
CA GLY A 195 61.22 4.07 -27.35
C GLY A 195 60.16 2.99 -27.59
N ASP A 196 59.00 3.05 -26.94
CA ASP A 196 57.87 2.16 -27.26
C ASP A 196 57.42 2.35 -28.71
N THR A 197 57.07 1.26 -29.38
CA THR A 197 56.43 1.29 -30.70
C THR A 197 54.92 1.15 -30.54
N LEU A 198 54.18 2.10 -31.10
CA LEU A 198 52.72 2.07 -31.18
C LEU A 198 52.35 1.70 -32.61
N ASP A 199 51.71 0.56 -32.82
CA ASP A 199 51.12 0.17 -34.10
C ASP A 199 49.63 0.54 -34.09
N CYS A 200 49.31 1.66 -34.72
CA CYS A 200 47.96 2.24 -34.75
C CYS A 200 47.30 1.95 -36.09
N HIS A 201 46.29 1.08 -36.12
CA HIS A 201 45.57 0.75 -37.35
C HIS A 201 44.40 1.71 -37.66
N ALA A 202 44.21 2.74 -36.84
CA ALA A 202 43.29 3.85 -37.04
C ALA A 202 43.85 5.11 -36.36
N SER A 203 43.17 6.25 -36.52
CA SER A 203 43.49 7.45 -35.75
C SER A 203 42.96 7.34 -34.32
N PHE A 204 43.81 7.63 -33.34
CA PHE A 204 43.49 7.54 -31.92
C PHE A 204 43.73 8.87 -31.21
N LYS A 205 42.91 9.12 -30.19
CA LYS A 205 43.01 10.26 -29.27
C LYS A 205 43.53 9.75 -27.93
N PHE A 206 44.64 10.34 -27.49
CA PHE A 206 45.36 10.04 -26.27
C PHE A 206 45.10 11.16 -25.26
N THR A 207 44.34 10.86 -24.22
CA THR A 207 44.06 11.81 -23.14
C THR A 207 44.98 11.49 -21.96
N PRO A 208 45.89 12.39 -21.54
CA PRO A 208 46.79 12.12 -20.44
C PRO A 208 46.02 11.88 -19.13
N VAL A 209 46.44 10.88 -18.35
CA VAL A 209 45.81 10.53 -17.06
C VAL A 209 46.86 10.34 -15.96
N GLU A 210 46.46 10.51 -14.70
CA GLU A 210 47.20 10.12 -13.48
C GLU A 210 46.42 9.06 -12.69
#